data_AF-A0A959NLM1-F1
#
_entry.id   AF-A0A959NLM1-F1
#
_cell.length_a   1.000
_cell.length_b   1.000
_cell.length_c   1.000
_cell.angle_alpha   90.00
_cell.angle_beta   90.00
_cell.angle_gamma   90.00
#
_symmetry.space_group_name_H-M   'P 1'
#
loop_
_entity.id
_entity.type
_entity.pdbx_description
1 polymer ?
#
loop_
_entity_poly.entity_id
_entity_poly.type
_entity_poly.pdbx_seq_one_letter_code
_entity_poly.pdbx_strand_id
1 'polypeptide(L)'
;AYFNSFYEIERYQVIPESDEVTSKIQILQNGINVGNGYYGELLVSFINSFYVFGSYQRLDDDPKSGILNLRADISPEGGSYVARAGYDKINIQDEKDLFTLDNRSYLFTEVGYKPSPYILVSMVYNWTFKPIRDINDNIIEYKPQKRIEPRISFIYPFDL
;
A
#
# COMPACT_ATOMS: atom_id res chain seq x y z
N ALA A 1 8.03 6.13 -4.74
CA ALA A 1 8.58 4.81 -5.13
C ALA A 1 7.95 4.33 -6.43
N TYR A 2 8.72 3.75 -7.36
CA TYR A 2 8.20 3.31 -8.66
C TYR A 2 7.33 2.04 -8.56
N PHE A 3 7.75 1.00 -7.86
CA PHE A 3 6.93 -0.17 -7.58
C PHE A 3 6.34 -0.06 -6.17
N ASN A 4 5.03 0.19 -6.09
CA ASN A 4 4.27 0.32 -4.84
C ASN A 4 2.95 -0.48 -4.96
N SER A 5 2.16 -0.53 -3.89
CA SER A 5 0.87 -1.22 -3.86
C SER A 5 -0.15 -0.69 -4.87
N PHE A 6 0.07 0.52 -5.39
CA PHE A 6 -0.77 1.18 -6.39
C PHE A 6 -0.22 1.04 -7.82
N TYR A 7 0.88 0.31 -8.02
CA TYR A 7 1.60 0.29 -9.29
C TYR A 7 0.70 -0.08 -10.46
N GLU A 8 -0.11 -1.13 -10.33
CA GLU A 8 -1.01 -1.56 -11.40
C GLU A 8 -2.09 -0.52 -11.73
N ILE A 9 -2.50 0.28 -10.75
CA ILE A 9 -3.49 1.35 -10.93
C ILE A 9 -2.82 2.57 -11.59
N GLU A 10 -1.58 2.89 -11.22
CA GLU A 10 -0.83 4.05 -11.71
C GLU A 10 -0.08 3.79 -13.03
N ARG A 11 0.10 2.52 -13.42
CA ARG A 11 0.88 2.15 -14.61
C ARG A 11 0.30 2.78 -15.87
N TYR A 12 -1.03 2.81 -15.98
CA TYR A 12 -1.75 3.33 -17.14
C TYR A 12 -3.18 3.72 -16.75
N GLN A 13 -3.54 4.98 -16.95
CA GLN A 13 -4.91 5.48 -16.80
C GLN A 13 -5.28 6.35 -17.99
N VAL A 14 -6.51 6.20 -18.47
CA VAL A 14 -7.10 7.06 -19.50
C VAL A 14 -7.96 8.09 -18.77
N ILE A 15 -7.74 9.36 -19.05
CA ILE A 15 -8.56 10.46 -18.54
C ILE A 15 -9.83 10.50 -19.39
N PRO A 16 -11.02 10.18 -18.83
CA PRO A 16 -12.23 10.02 -19.63
C PRO A 16 -12.69 11.28 -20.36
N GLU A 17 -12.24 12.44 -19.90
CA GLU A 17 -12.65 13.77 -20.38
C GLU A 17 -11.80 14.27 -21.56
N SER A 18 -10.56 13.80 -21.69
CA SER A 18 -9.60 14.32 -22.67
C SER A 18 -9.00 13.25 -23.60
N ASP A 19 -9.34 11.97 -23.40
CA ASP A 19 -8.67 10.81 -24.04
C ASP A 19 -7.15 10.78 -23.82
N GLU A 20 -6.64 11.62 -22.90
CA GLU A 20 -5.24 11.65 -22.55
C GLU A 20 -4.88 10.46 -21.67
N VAL A 21 -3.69 9.93 -21.91
CA VAL A 21 -3.12 8.85 -21.12
C VAL A 21 -2.17 9.45 -20.10
N THR A 22 -2.42 9.16 -18.83
CA THR A 22 -1.44 9.33 -17.76
C THR A 22 -0.85 7.98 -17.37
N SER A 23 0.47 7.94 -17.25
CA SER A 23 1.24 6.74 -16.94
C SER A 23 2.34 7.06 -15.96
N LYS A 24 2.70 6.06 -15.15
CA LYS A 24 3.80 6.20 -14.18
C LYS A 24 5.15 6.56 -14.83
N ILE A 25 5.34 6.17 -16.09
CA ILE A 25 6.54 6.54 -16.87
C ILE A 25 6.55 8.03 -17.17
N GLN A 26 5.43 8.61 -17.60
CA GLN A 26 5.32 10.06 -17.84
C GLN A 26 5.54 10.84 -16.54
N ILE A 27 5.00 10.37 -15.42
CA ILE A 27 5.25 10.99 -14.10
C ILE A 27 6.75 10.98 -13.78
N LEU A 28 7.45 9.87 -14.04
CA LEU A 28 8.89 9.77 -13.82
C LEU A 28 9.70 10.67 -14.76
N GLN A 29 9.31 10.77 -16.03
CA GLN A 29 9.96 11.63 -17.02
C GLN A 29 9.74 13.12 -16.75
N ASN A 30 8.58 13.48 -16.20
CA ASN A 30 8.22 14.86 -15.87
C ASN A 30 8.73 15.28 -14.48
N GLY A 31 9.07 14.33 -13.61
CA GLY A 31 9.59 14.55 -12.26
C GLY A 31 11.06 14.99 -12.19
N ILE A 32 11.52 15.77 -13.17
CA ILE A 32 12.88 16.32 -13.18
C ILE A 32 12.88 17.51 -12.23
N ASN A 33 13.59 17.34 -11.09
CA ASN A 33 13.76 18.30 -9.98
C ASN A 33 12.69 18.22 -8.88
N VAL A 34 12.67 17.09 -8.16
CA VAL A 34 11.72 16.76 -7.08
C VAL A 34 12.04 17.42 -5.72
N GLY A 35 12.98 18.36 -5.69
CA GLY A 35 13.28 19.17 -4.50
C GLY A 35 13.85 18.38 -3.31
N ASN A 36 13.86 19.02 -2.15
CA ASN A 36 14.13 18.37 -0.88
C ASN A 36 12.88 17.62 -0.38
N GLY A 37 13.06 16.79 0.63
CA GLY A 37 11.95 16.13 1.31
C GLY A 37 12.42 15.49 2.61
N TYR A 38 11.46 14.96 3.35
CA TYR A 38 11.71 14.24 4.58
C TYR A 38 11.25 12.80 4.48
N TYR A 39 12.00 11.92 5.12
CA TYR A 39 11.74 10.50 5.24
C TYR A 39 11.89 10.12 6.71
N GLY A 40 10.91 9.39 7.24
CA GLY A 40 10.96 8.83 8.57
C GLY A 40 10.49 7.38 8.54
N GLU A 41 11.14 6.55 9.35
CA GLU A 41 10.78 5.14 9.55
C GLU A 41 10.69 4.87 11.05
N LEU A 42 9.74 4.03 11.44
CA LEU A 42 9.57 3.53 12.79
C LEU A 42 9.45 2.01 12.73
N LEU A 43 10.19 1.33 13.61
CA LEU A 43 10.06 -0.10 13.87
C LEU A 43 9.93 -0.32 15.37
N VAL A 44 8.90 -1.08 15.75
CA VAL A 44 8.66 -1.53 17.11
C VAL A 44 8.54 -3.05 17.09
N SER A 45 9.31 -3.72 17.94
CA SER A 45 9.27 -5.17 18.12
C SER A 45 8.85 -5.50 19.54
N PHE A 46 7.88 -6.40 19.68
CA PHE A 46 7.46 -6.98 20.95
C PHE A 46 7.77 -8.47 20.94
N ILE A 47 8.60 -8.91 21.90
CA ILE A 47 8.91 -10.33 22.17
C ILE A 47 9.42 -11.05 20.90
N ASN A 48 10.11 -10.32 20.01
CA ASN A 48 10.66 -10.81 18.74
C ASN A 48 9.66 -11.56 17.82
N SER A 49 8.36 -11.37 18.05
CA SER A 49 7.29 -12.14 17.40
C SER A 49 6.21 -11.25 16.81
N PHE A 50 6.07 -10.03 17.35
CA PHE A 50 5.14 -9.02 16.87
C PHE A 50 5.93 -7.77 16.45
N TYR A 51 5.88 -7.45 15.17
CA TYR A 51 6.57 -6.32 14.56
C TYR A 51 5.54 -5.33 14.06
N VAL A 52 5.68 -4.07 14.44
CA VAL A 52 4.95 -2.96 13.83
C VAL A 52 5.99 -2.05 13.21
N PHE A 53 5.90 -1.85 11.90
CA PHE A 53 6.82 -0.98 11.20
C PHE A 53 6.09 -0.09 10.22
N GLY A 54 6.66 1.06 9.93
CA GLY A 54 6.07 1.97 8.98
C GLY A 54 7.02 3.07 8.59
N SER A 55 6.77 3.63 7.42
CA SER A 55 7.53 4.76 6.89
C SER A 55 6.59 5.84 6.37
N TYR A 56 7.04 7.07 6.47
CA TYR A 56 6.40 8.21 5.86
C TYR A 56 7.43 9.05 5.12
N GLN A 57 7.10 9.41 3.89
CA GLN A 57 7.94 10.27 3.07
C GLN A 57 7.12 11.36 2.39
N ARG A 58 7.70 12.54 2.21
CA ARG A 58 7.10 13.66 1.48
C ARG A 58 8.19 14.55 0.90
N LEU A 59 7.92 15.12 -0.26
CA LEU A 59 8.73 16.13 -0.93
C LEU A 59 8.19 17.52 -0.60
N ASP A 60 9.08 18.47 -0.37
CA ASP A 60 8.74 19.84 0.03
C ASP A 60 8.09 20.60 -1.13
N ASP A 61 8.58 20.37 -2.35
CA ASP A 61 8.16 21.10 -3.56
C ASP A 61 6.93 20.46 -4.25
N ASP A 62 6.46 19.31 -3.77
CA ASP A 62 5.25 18.66 -4.26
C ASP A 62 4.27 18.39 -3.12
N PRO A 63 3.21 19.21 -2.97
CA PRO A 63 2.25 19.05 -1.89
C PRO A 63 1.45 17.73 -1.98
N LYS A 64 1.46 17.02 -3.11
CA LYS A 64 0.76 15.74 -3.31
C LYS A 64 1.72 14.55 -3.34
N SER A 65 2.90 14.66 -2.74
CA SER A 65 3.94 13.62 -2.77
C SER A 65 3.95 12.68 -1.56
N GLY A 66 3.10 12.93 -0.56
CA GLY A 66 3.14 12.19 0.70
C GLY A 66 2.79 10.70 0.54
N ILE A 67 3.65 9.81 1.02
CA ILE A 67 3.45 8.35 0.98
C ILE A 67 3.65 7.80 2.39
N LEU A 68 2.63 7.11 2.88
CA LEU A 68 2.63 6.38 4.15
C LEU A 68 2.54 4.89 3.86
N ASN A 69 3.37 4.13 4.56
CA ASN A 69 3.36 2.68 4.61
C ASN A 69 3.32 2.27 6.08
N LEU A 70 2.30 1.50 6.48
CA LEU A 70 2.19 0.91 7.81
C LEU A 70 2.00 -0.59 7.69
N ARG A 71 2.68 -1.34 8.55
CA ARG A 71 2.66 -2.80 8.56
C ARG A 71 2.67 -3.30 10.00
N ALA A 72 1.92 -4.37 10.21
CA ALA A 72 1.99 -5.19 11.40
C ALA A 72 2.19 -6.64 10.97
N ASP A 73 3.13 -7.33 11.60
CA ASP A 73 3.46 -8.73 11.34
C ASP A 73 3.53 -9.50 12.66
N ILE A 74 2.73 -10.55 12.76
CA ILE A 74 2.78 -11.55 13.81
C ILE A 74 3.18 -12.88 13.16
N SER A 75 4.46 -13.19 13.18
CA SER A 75 5.01 -14.44 12.65
C SER A 75 6.18 -14.91 13.51
N PRO A 76 5.91 -15.49 14.69
CA PRO A 76 6.96 -15.97 15.58
C PRO A 76 7.88 -16.96 14.86
N GLU A 77 9.16 -16.88 15.19
CA GLU A 77 10.16 -17.83 14.70
C GLU A 77 9.79 -19.27 15.13
N GLY A 78 9.86 -20.21 14.19
CA GLY A 78 9.39 -21.59 14.40
C GLY A 78 7.87 -21.75 14.54
N GLY A 79 7.10 -20.65 14.57
CA GLY A 79 5.66 -20.67 14.67
C GLY A 79 4.96 -21.08 13.38
N SER A 80 3.85 -21.81 13.51
CA SER A 80 3.06 -22.26 12.36
C SER A 80 2.05 -21.24 11.87
N TYR A 81 1.77 -20.16 12.61
CA TYR A 81 0.76 -19.17 12.24
C TYR A 81 1.40 -17.86 11.80
N VAL A 82 0.76 -17.22 10.82
CA VAL A 82 1.13 -15.90 10.31
C VAL A 82 -0.12 -15.03 10.32
N ALA A 83 -0.02 -13.85 10.90
CA ALA A 83 -1.02 -12.80 10.77
C ALA A 83 -0.32 -11.50 10.38
N ARG A 84 -0.74 -10.88 9.29
CA ARG A 84 -0.22 -9.58 8.84
C ARG A 84 -1.35 -8.63 8.58
N ALA A 85 -1.09 -7.35 8.79
CA ALA A 85 -1.97 -6.29 8.36
C ALA A 85 -1.12 -5.15 7.79
N GLY A 86 -1.68 -4.39 6.87
CA GLY A 86 -0.98 -3.23 6.35
C GLY A 86 -1.93 -2.20 5.78
N TYR A 87 -1.48 -0.96 5.84
CA TYR A 87 -2.15 0.20 5.30
C TYR A 87 -1.15 1.02 4.50
N ASP A 88 -1.47 1.28 3.25
CA ASP A 88 -0.75 2.20 2.38
C ASP A 88 -1.65 3.37 2.02
N LYS A 89 -1.07 4.56 2.06
CA LYS A 89 -1.71 5.78 1.62
C LYS A 89 -0.73 6.57 0.77
N ILE A 90 -1.18 6.99 -0.42
CA ILE A 90 -0.39 7.81 -1.34
C ILE A 90 -1.01 9.20 -1.51
N ASN A 91 -0.24 10.10 -2.11
CA ASN A 91 -0.61 11.47 -2.41
C ASN A 91 -1.23 12.22 -1.21
N ILE A 92 -0.68 12.02 -0.02
CA ILE A 92 -1.09 12.70 1.22
C ILE A 92 -0.73 14.17 1.11
N GLN A 93 -1.73 15.04 1.31
CA GLN A 93 -1.55 16.49 1.20
C GLN A 93 -1.40 17.17 2.57
N ASP A 94 -2.12 16.66 3.56
CA ASP A 94 -2.14 17.18 4.92
C ASP A 94 -2.28 16.02 5.94
N GLU A 95 -2.23 16.35 7.22
CA GLU A 95 -2.33 15.37 8.30
C GLU A 95 -3.73 14.75 8.40
N LYS A 96 -4.76 15.41 7.86
CA LYS A 96 -6.13 14.87 7.84
C LYS A 96 -6.24 13.73 6.84
N ASP A 97 -5.50 13.81 5.74
CA ASP A 97 -5.43 12.77 4.70
C ASP A 97 -4.79 11.45 5.18
N LEU A 98 -4.02 11.45 6.27
CA LEU A 98 -3.28 10.26 6.73
C LEU A 98 -4.19 9.05 6.96
N PHE A 99 -5.37 9.26 7.55
CA PHE A 99 -6.27 8.18 7.96
C PHE A 99 -7.63 8.21 7.24
N THR A 100 -7.72 8.90 6.10
CA THR A 100 -8.92 8.86 5.25
C THR A 100 -8.91 7.62 4.36
N LEU A 101 -10.09 7.05 4.16
CA LEU A 101 -10.29 5.90 3.27
C LEU A 101 -10.85 6.39 1.93
N ASP A 102 -9.98 6.54 0.95
CA ASP A 102 -10.31 6.99 -0.40
C ASP A 102 -9.56 6.15 -1.46
N ASN A 103 -9.65 6.57 -2.72
CA ASN A 103 -9.01 5.89 -3.84
C ASN A 103 -7.46 5.91 -3.83
N ARG A 104 -6.86 6.58 -2.84
CA ARG A 104 -5.42 6.60 -2.57
C ARG A 104 -5.05 5.70 -1.39
N SER A 105 -6.02 4.97 -0.83
CA SER A 105 -5.87 4.09 0.33
C SER A 105 -5.94 2.63 -0.07
N TYR A 106 -5.04 1.83 0.51
CA TYR A 106 -5.00 0.39 0.35
C TYR A 106 -4.80 -0.25 1.72
N LEU A 107 -5.74 -1.11 2.11
CA LEU A 107 -5.66 -1.87 3.35
C LEU A 107 -5.61 -3.35 2.99
N PHE A 108 -4.82 -4.13 3.71
CA PHE A 108 -4.88 -5.58 3.63
C PHE A 108 -4.71 -6.24 4.98
N THR A 109 -5.22 -7.47 5.07
CA THR A 109 -4.93 -8.41 6.16
C THR A 109 -4.66 -9.77 5.57
N GLU A 110 -3.62 -10.43 6.04
CA GLU A 110 -3.25 -11.80 5.68
C GLU A 110 -3.32 -12.67 6.93
N VAL A 111 -3.97 -13.81 6.82
CA VAL A 111 -3.91 -14.86 7.84
C VAL A 111 -3.48 -16.16 7.17
N GLY A 112 -2.56 -16.88 7.79
CA GLY A 112 -1.98 -18.06 7.18
C GLY A 112 -1.41 -19.06 8.17
N TYR A 113 -1.15 -20.24 7.63
CA TYR A 113 -0.61 -21.38 8.31
C TYR A 113 0.57 -21.96 7.53
N LYS A 114 1.63 -22.31 8.22
CA LYS A 114 2.83 -22.95 7.71
C LYS A 114 2.76 -24.46 8.00
N PRO A 115 2.24 -25.29 7.08
CA PRO A 115 2.26 -26.75 7.25
C PRO A 115 3.68 -27.32 7.27
N SER A 116 4.64 -26.60 6.67
CA SER A 116 6.06 -26.86 6.80
C SER A 116 6.81 -25.53 6.86
N PRO A 117 8.09 -25.50 7.29
CA PRO A 117 8.89 -24.28 7.30
C PRO A 117 9.00 -23.58 5.93
N TYR A 118 8.80 -24.33 4.84
CA TYR A 118 8.98 -23.86 3.47
C TYR A 118 7.68 -23.56 2.73
N ILE A 119 6.53 -23.80 3.33
CA ILE A 119 5.23 -23.60 2.68
C ILE A 119 4.38 -22.71 3.59
N LEU A 120 3.80 -21.66 3.02
CA LEU A 120 2.78 -20.84 3.65
C LEU A 120 1.49 -20.94 2.84
N VAL A 121 0.44 -21.45 3.49
CA VAL A 121 -0.93 -21.40 2.96
C VAL A 121 -1.64 -20.26 3.66
N SER A 122 -2.13 -19.29 2.91
CA SER A 122 -2.67 -18.05 3.46
C SER A 122 -3.89 -17.56 2.70
N MET A 123 -4.63 -16.68 3.35
CA MET A 123 -5.73 -15.94 2.77
C MET A 123 -5.47 -14.45 2.97
N VAL A 124 -5.41 -13.71 1.86
CA VAL A 124 -5.21 -12.26 1.87
C VAL A 124 -6.54 -11.58 1.55
N TYR A 125 -6.97 -10.73 2.47
CA TYR A 125 -8.10 -9.83 2.27
C TYR A 125 -7.57 -8.46 1.92
N ASN A 126 -7.97 -7.96 0.76
CA ASN A 126 -7.55 -6.68 0.23
C ASN A 126 -8.75 -5.74 0.16
N TRP A 127 -8.52 -4.48 0.54
CA TRP A 127 -9.49 -3.40 0.44
C TRP A 127 -8.87 -2.24 -0.33
N THR A 128 -9.49 -1.90 -1.45
CA THR A 128 -9.29 -0.64 -2.17
C THR A 128 -10.59 0.15 -2.15
N PHE A 129 -10.60 1.42 -2.52
CA PHE A 129 -11.81 2.24 -2.48
C PHE A 129 -12.06 2.90 -3.83
N LYS A 130 -13.25 2.69 -4.38
CA LYS A 130 -13.67 3.27 -5.64
C LYS A 130 -14.51 4.53 -5.38
N PRO A 131 -14.21 5.67 -6.03
CA PRO A 131 -15.07 6.85 -5.93
C PRO A 131 -16.41 6.59 -6.63
N ILE A 132 -17.51 6.93 -5.95
CA ILE A 132 -18.85 7.05 -6.51
C ILE A 132 -19.05 8.53 -6.85
N ARG A 133 -19.49 8.78 -8.09
CA ARG A 133 -19.66 10.14 -8.61
C ARG A 133 -21.12 10.44 -8.94
N ASP A 134 -21.50 11.71 -8.80
CA ASP A 134 -22.82 12.21 -9.20
C ASP A 134 -22.90 12.44 -10.72
N ILE A 135 -24.04 12.96 -11.20
CA ILE A 135 -24.25 13.29 -12.61
C ILE A 135 -23.35 14.42 -13.12
N ASN A 136 -22.74 15.19 -12.21
CA ASN A 136 -21.83 16.30 -12.49
C ASN A 136 -20.36 15.90 -12.26
N ASP A 137 -20.07 14.60 -12.14
CA ASP A 137 -18.75 14.01 -11.88
C ASP A 137 -18.12 14.33 -10.51
N ASN A 138 -18.87 14.93 -9.57
CA ASN A 138 -18.38 15.17 -8.22
C ASN A 138 -18.32 13.88 -7.42
N ILE A 139 -17.24 13.67 -6.67
CA ILE A 139 -17.10 12.52 -5.77
C ILE A 139 -18.03 12.70 -4.57
N ILE A 140 -18.99 11.79 -4.42
CA ILE A 140 -19.96 11.79 -3.31
C ILE A 140 -19.46 10.92 -2.15
N GLU A 141 -18.94 9.73 -2.48
CA GLU A 141 -18.56 8.71 -1.50
C GLU A 141 -17.47 7.79 -2.07
N TYR A 142 -16.72 7.14 -1.19
CA TYR A 142 -15.80 6.07 -1.56
C TYR A 142 -16.33 4.71 -1.11
N LYS A 143 -16.62 3.83 -2.07
CA LYS A 143 -17.11 2.48 -1.79
C LYS A 143 -15.95 1.48 -1.71
N PRO A 144 -15.85 0.68 -0.62
CA PRO A 144 -14.82 -0.32 -0.51
C PRO A 144 -15.02 -1.46 -1.52
N GLN A 145 -13.96 -1.78 -2.24
CA GLN A 145 -13.83 -2.95 -3.11
C GLN A 145 -12.99 -4.00 -2.37
N LYS A 146 -13.58 -5.17 -2.14
CA LYS A 146 -12.95 -6.24 -1.36
C LYS A 146 -12.48 -7.35 -2.31
N ARG A 147 -11.25 -7.84 -2.14
CA ARG A 147 -10.73 -9.00 -2.87
C ARG A 147 -10.15 -10.00 -1.88
N ILE A 148 -10.63 -11.24 -1.93
CA ILE A 148 -10.11 -12.36 -1.15
C ILE A 148 -9.23 -13.19 -2.07
N GLU A 149 -7.99 -13.42 -1.65
CA GLU A 149 -6.97 -14.10 -2.45
C GLU A 149 -6.38 -15.26 -1.64
N PRO A 150 -6.74 -16.52 -1.96
CA PRO A 150 -6.04 -17.67 -1.41
C PRO A 150 -4.66 -17.78 -2.05
N ARG A 151 -3.62 -18.01 -1.24
CA ARG A 151 -2.23 -18.04 -1.71
C ARG A 151 -1.49 -19.23 -1.10
N ILE A 152 -0.70 -19.89 -1.95
CA ILE A 152 0.32 -20.86 -1.53
C ILE A 152 1.67 -20.25 -1.90
N SER A 153 2.51 -20.02 -0.89
CA SER A 153 3.83 -19.42 -1.08
C SER A 153 4.91 -20.43 -0.67
N PHE A 154 6.00 -20.48 -1.45
CA PHE A 154 7.21 -21.18 -1.07
C PHE A 154 8.15 -20.20 -0.35
N ILE A 155 8.59 -20.56 0.86
CA ILE A 155 9.52 -19.78 1.68
C ILE A 155 10.85 -20.52 1.66
N TYR A 156 11.91 -19.87 1.20
CA TYR A 156 13.26 -20.40 1.25
C TYR A 156 14.13 -19.47 2.10
N PRO A 157 14.49 -19.86 3.34
CA PRO A 157 15.42 -19.09 4.13
C PRO A 157 16.82 -19.24 3.51
N PHE A 158 17.42 -18.11 3.14
CA PHE A 158 18.84 -18.08 2.81
C PHE A 158 19.61 -17.82 4.10
N ASP A 159 20.30 -18.83 4.61
CA ASP A 159 21.30 -18.65 5.66
C ASP A 159 22.56 -18.10 4.98
N LEU A 160 22.71 -16.77 4.99
CA LEU A 160 23.91 -16.05 4.56
C LEU A 160 24.76 -15.64 5.77
#